data_AF-A0A4Y9J866-F1
#
_entry.id   AF-A0A4Y9J866-F1
#
_cell.length_a   1.000
_cell.length_b   1.000
_cell.length_c   1.000
_cell.angle_alpha   90.00
_cell.angle_beta   90.00
_cell.angle_gamma   90.00
#
_symmetry.space_group_name_H-M   'P 1'
#
loop_
_entity.id
_entity.type
_entity.pdbx_description
1 polymer ?
#
loop_
_entity_poly.entity_id
_entity_poly.type
_entity_poly.pdbx_seq_one_letter_code
_entity_poly.pdbx_strand_id
1 'polypeptide(L)'
;MKKKYIVGSLLVLLATPQTLPLGVRANEASANVSTPLKTGSVVTYDNIKYKILSLENNKGTVQLGNGIPVQFKADQGDKPFIVPKTFMIGQQEFTVTEIGEEALAYYPDELGAVTYYPSQITLPSTVRIIHKRAFSGSKANTVMFEQGSQLDSIESNAFANSELKHITLPSSLKTIGKRAFDFSERLESLTFEDGATLTSIEDEAFSNLSKLKHITLPSTLEHIGQYPFRYSTGLESVTINPANQTYATEDGVLYTKNKSRLIYYPAQKEGKMFKTLPETKVIDGYAFANQASLEHIVLSHGLEKLGMFAFSGVKTLKNVEMPETLKSVEKLAFFENVELKELNFPNQVNDFERYAVSGLPKLEKVTLGDNVHTLPSQFLSGALDNLREVHINYTGDNFSIQKDSFDVPNAVVFKVKTPAIKDKLLEAFGDKHNVIIEQIDTTKSVAPTDPNRFPKLPEPKDTPEKPEVPKETPEQPKADDSSKVEQPKADDGSKVEQPKADDGLKAGQPKVDDSSETEQSKENNRSNIGQTTDKYDTKQAGEDIDKTGQSHRNDGQSASDKNQSSNNKHDNKNKQSSHHASSSPQSKPLSQGKNELPYTGEANATAPLTLGVGAISLGIWLFRRKRA
;
A
#
# COMPACT_ATOMS: atom_id res chain seq x y z
N MET A 1 -12.05 12.29 -59.94
CA MET A 1 -12.26 13.47 -59.05
C MET A 1 -10.98 13.69 -58.23
N LYS A 2 -10.55 14.93 -57.97
CA LYS A 2 -9.34 15.24 -57.16
C LYS A 2 -9.53 16.55 -56.37
N LYS A 3 -9.39 16.51 -55.04
CA LYS A 3 -9.05 17.65 -54.15
C LYS A 3 -8.11 17.05 -53.09
N LYS A 4 -6.79 17.25 -53.20
CA LYS A 4 -6.04 18.41 -52.69
C LYS A 4 -6.31 18.66 -51.20
N TYR A 5 -5.35 18.25 -50.37
CA TYR A 5 -5.19 18.72 -49.01
C TYR A 5 -5.04 20.25 -49.02
N ILE A 6 -5.64 20.92 -48.05
CA ILE A 6 -5.36 22.31 -47.71
C ILE A 6 -4.50 22.28 -46.45
N VAL A 7 -3.28 22.82 -46.54
CA VAL A 7 -2.45 23.06 -45.36
C VAL A 7 -3.06 24.23 -44.60
N GLY A 8 -3.57 23.97 -43.40
CA GLY A 8 -4.08 25.00 -42.52
C GLY A 8 -2.92 25.78 -41.92
N SER A 9 -2.66 27.00 -42.41
CA SER A 9 -1.63 27.88 -41.87
C SER A 9 -1.91 28.20 -40.40
N LEU A 10 -1.04 27.73 -39.50
CA LEU A 10 -1.09 28.13 -38.09
C LEU A 10 -0.75 29.63 -38.01
N LEU A 11 -1.74 30.44 -37.63
CA LEU A 11 -1.59 31.89 -37.57
C LEU A 11 -0.69 32.27 -36.38
N VAL A 12 0.59 32.51 -36.64
CA VAL A 12 1.52 33.08 -35.66
C VAL A 12 1.07 34.49 -35.33
N LEU A 13 0.35 34.63 -34.22
CA LEU A 13 -0.03 35.93 -33.68
C LEU A 13 1.23 36.59 -33.12
N LEU A 14 1.84 37.48 -33.91
CA LEU A 14 2.96 38.32 -33.47
C LEU A 14 2.46 39.32 -32.43
N ALA A 15 2.41 38.88 -31.17
CA ALA A 15 2.22 39.75 -30.03
C ALA A 15 3.41 40.71 -29.95
N THR A 16 3.18 41.96 -30.36
CA THR A 16 4.14 43.05 -30.18
C THR A 16 4.47 43.18 -28.69
N PRO A 17 5.72 43.50 -28.31
CA PRO A 17 6.09 43.63 -26.92
C PRO A 17 5.40 44.85 -26.31
N GLN A 18 4.26 44.64 -25.66
CA GLN A 18 3.66 45.65 -24.79
C GLN A 18 4.62 45.87 -23.62
N THR A 19 5.25 47.03 -23.61
CA THR A 19 6.09 47.50 -22.50
C THR A 19 5.24 47.52 -21.23
N LEU A 20 5.53 46.61 -20.29
CA LEU A 20 4.96 46.65 -18.95
C LEU A 20 5.22 48.05 -18.35
N PRO A 21 4.21 48.76 -17.86
CA PRO A 21 4.44 50.02 -17.18
C PRO A 21 5.28 49.75 -15.92
N LEU A 22 6.37 50.49 -15.74
CA LEU A 22 7.20 50.50 -14.54
C LEU A 22 6.44 51.12 -13.37
N GLY A 23 5.45 50.37 -12.87
CA GLY A 23 4.56 50.73 -11.78
C GLY A 23 5.26 50.66 -10.42
N VAL A 24 6.27 51.49 -10.20
CA VAL A 24 6.91 51.68 -8.88
C VAL A 24 5.92 52.39 -7.96
N ARG A 25 4.96 51.63 -7.42
CA ARG A 25 4.20 52.04 -6.24
C ARG A 25 5.05 51.75 -5.01
N ALA A 26 5.88 52.73 -4.66
CA ALA A 26 6.42 52.84 -3.31
C ALA A 26 5.22 52.95 -2.34
N ASN A 27 4.93 51.87 -1.63
CA ASN A 27 3.97 51.88 -0.53
C ASN A 27 4.79 52.07 0.74
N GLU A 28 4.74 53.26 1.33
CA GLU A 28 5.59 53.62 2.48
C GLU A 28 5.23 52.77 3.70
N ALA A 29 6.08 51.80 4.01
CA ALA A 29 5.98 51.01 5.23
C ALA A 29 6.37 51.90 6.42
N SER A 30 5.39 52.32 7.21
CA SER A 30 5.63 53.04 8.45
C SER A 30 6.45 52.19 9.43
N ALA A 31 7.35 52.84 10.17
CA ALA A 31 8.42 52.18 10.89
C ALA A 31 7.92 51.27 12.03
N ASN A 32 7.87 49.98 11.77
CA ASN A 32 7.97 48.94 12.78
C ASN A 32 9.37 48.34 12.73
N VAL A 33 9.94 48.00 13.90
CA VAL A 33 11.34 47.57 14.04
C VAL A 33 11.61 46.34 13.18
N SER A 34 12.27 46.56 12.03
CA SER A 34 12.60 45.49 11.09
C SER A 34 13.66 44.59 11.72
N THR A 35 13.24 43.43 12.20
CA THR A 35 14.17 42.36 12.55
C THR A 35 14.92 41.97 11.27
N PRO A 36 16.27 41.95 11.29
CA PRO A 36 17.03 41.70 10.08
C PRO A 36 16.67 40.33 9.52
N LEU A 37 16.37 40.28 8.22
CA LEU A 37 16.08 39.04 7.51
C LEU A 37 17.30 38.12 7.59
N LYS A 38 17.04 36.85 7.89
CA LYS A 38 18.02 35.80 8.17
C LYS A 38 17.37 34.43 7.97
N THR A 39 18.18 33.38 7.85
CA THR A 39 17.70 31.99 7.90
C THR A 39 16.80 31.75 9.12
N GLY A 40 15.67 31.07 8.90
CA GLY A 40 14.64 30.79 9.89
C GLY A 40 13.56 31.88 10.02
N SER A 41 13.78 33.10 9.53
CA SER A 41 12.73 34.13 9.54
C SER A 41 11.59 33.76 8.60
N VAL A 42 10.34 34.00 9.05
CA VAL A 42 9.14 33.89 8.22
C VAL A 42 8.83 35.26 7.63
N VAL A 43 8.60 35.30 6.32
CA VAL A 43 8.22 36.49 5.55
C VAL A 43 6.88 36.25 4.85
N THR A 44 6.21 37.33 4.43
CA THR A 44 4.94 37.25 3.70
C THR A 44 5.07 37.92 2.35
N TYR A 45 4.73 37.20 1.28
CA TYR A 45 4.67 37.72 -0.09
C TYR A 45 3.34 37.29 -0.74
N ASP A 46 2.63 38.23 -1.35
CA ASP A 46 1.21 38.11 -1.74
C ASP A 46 0.34 37.33 -0.73
N ASN A 47 0.38 37.74 0.54
CA ASN A 47 -0.40 37.14 1.63
C ASN A 47 -0.01 35.68 2.00
N ILE A 48 0.84 35.03 1.21
CA ILE A 48 1.40 33.70 1.45
C ILE A 48 2.66 33.84 2.32
N LYS A 49 2.78 32.97 3.32
CA LYS A 49 3.96 32.90 4.20
C LYS A 49 5.04 32.03 3.56
N TYR A 50 6.29 32.44 3.69
CA TYR A 50 7.49 31.73 3.27
C TYR A 50 8.51 31.74 4.40
N LYS A 51 9.29 30.67 4.58
CA LYS A 51 10.38 30.62 5.57
C LYS A 51 11.72 30.64 4.85
N ILE A 52 12.61 31.54 5.28
CA ILE A 52 13.96 31.70 4.71
C ILE A 52 14.82 30.51 5.13
N LEU A 53 15.44 29.88 4.13
CA LEU A 53 16.34 28.72 4.26
C LEU A 53 17.80 29.19 4.20
N SER A 54 18.14 30.02 3.22
CA SER A 54 19.43 30.69 3.08
C SER A 54 19.27 32.17 2.75
N LEU A 55 20.27 32.99 3.07
CA LEU A 55 20.36 34.39 2.68
C LEU A 55 21.81 34.88 2.71
N GLU A 56 22.41 35.08 1.54
CA GLU A 56 23.77 35.55 1.34
C GLU A 56 23.83 36.57 0.20
N ASN A 57 24.59 37.66 0.35
CA ASN A 57 24.81 38.64 -0.74
C ASN A 57 23.52 39.17 -1.40
N ASN A 58 22.47 39.41 -0.60
CA ASN A 58 21.11 39.80 -1.01
C ASN A 58 20.35 38.77 -1.89
N LYS A 59 20.80 37.51 -1.96
CA LYS A 59 20.06 36.39 -2.56
C LYS A 59 19.79 35.32 -1.51
N GLY A 60 18.60 34.75 -1.53
CA GLY A 60 18.22 33.69 -0.59
C GLY A 60 17.32 32.64 -1.21
N THR A 61 17.19 31.52 -0.51
CA THR A 61 16.20 30.48 -0.84
C THR A 61 15.12 30.41 0.23
N VAL A 62 13.89 30.08 -0.17
CA VAL A 62 12.74 29.95 0.73
C VAL A 62 11.96 28.65 0.48
N GLN A 63 11.38 28.14 1.55
CA GLN A 63 10.25 27.21 1.45
C GLN A 63 8.94 28.02 1.38
N LEU A 64 7.97 27.55 0.58
CA LEU A 64 6.58 28.00 0.69
C LEU A 64 5.95 27.40 1.96
N GLY A 65 5.19 28.20 2.70
CA GLY A 65 4.55 27.81 3.95
C GLY A 65 5.50 27.76 5.15
N ASN A 66 4.90 27.73 6.34
CA ASN A 66 5.62 27.83 7.62
C ASN A 66 5.18 26.75 8.65
N GLY A 67 4.69 25.59 8.18
CA GLY A 67 4.03 24.60 9.04
C GLY A 67 2.58 24.95 9.37
N ILE A 68 1.94 25.77 8.52
CA ILE A 68 0.51 26.13 8.57
C ILE A 68 0.03 26.18 7.11
N PRO A 69 -1.12 25.58 6.76
CA PRO A 69 -1.67 25.63 5.40
C PRO A 69 -1.99 27.04 4.90
N VAL A 70 -1.66 27.31 3.64
CA VAL A 70 -1.99 28.57 2.96
C VAL A 70 -3.50 28.76 2.88
N GLN A 71 -3.96 29.90 3.40
CA GLN A 71 -5.37 30.30 3.37
C GLN A 71 -5.66 31.03 2.06
N PHE A 72 -6.18 30.30 1.07
CA PHE A 72 -6.58 30.88 -0.21
C PHE A 72 -7.83 31.75 -0.06
N LYS A 73 -7.91 32.80 -0.89
CA LYS A 73 -9.01 33.75 -0.93
C LYS A 73 -10.13 33.28 -1.86
N ALA A 74 -11.31 33.90 -1.73
CA ALA A 74 -12.48 33.64 -2.58
C ALA A 74 -12.23 33.82 -4.08
N ASP A 75 -11.31 34.72 -4.46
CA ASP A 75 -10.89 34.96 -5.84
C ASP A 75 -9.82 33.99 -6.34
N GLN A 76 -9.28 33.11 -5.47
CA GLN A 76 -8.32 32.05 -5.81
C GLN A 76 -8.97 30.65 -5.83
N GLY A 77 -10.12 30.48 -5.18
CA GLY A 77 -10.90 29.23 -5.20
C GLY A 77 -11.26 28.77 -6.62
N ASP A 78 -11.16 27.46 -6.86
CA ASP A 78 -11.43 26.78 -8.14
C ASP A 78 -10.63 27.28 -9.35
N LYS A 79 -9.60 28.12 -9.16
CA LYS A 79 -8.71 28.61 -10.24
C LYS A 79 -7.32 27.96 -10.17
N PRO A 80 -6.52 28.04 -11.24
CA PRO A 80 -5.11 27.71 -11.19
C PRO A 80 -4.34 28.66 -10.26
N PHE A 81 -3.53 28.09 -9.37
CA PHE A 81 -2.54 28.82 -8.57
C PHE A 81 -1.13 28.51 -9.11
N ILE A 82 -0.27 29.53 -9.17
CA ILE A 82 1.13 29.39 -9.60
C ILE A 82 2.01 29.83 -8.43
N VAL A 83 2.88 28.93 -7.98
CA VAL A 83 3.89 29.27 -6.97
C VAL A 83 4.98 30.14 -7.64
N PRO A 84 5.31 31.32 -7.08
CA PRO A 84 6.29 32.22 -7.71
C PRO A 84 7.68 31.60 -7.69
N LYS A 85 8.39 31.65 -8.83
CA LYS A 85 9.78 31.16 -8.94
C LYS A 85 10.76 31.99 -8.10
N THR A 86 10.67 33.31 -8.20
CA THR A 86 11.37 34.26 -7.34
C THR A 86 10.46 35.43 -6.93
N PHE A 87 10.81 36.12 -5.85
CA PHE A 87 10.22 37.41 -5.45
C PHE A 87 11.22 38.29 -4.70
N MET A 88 10.92 39.59 -4.59
CA MET A 88 11.75 40.57 -3.88
C MET A 88 11.15 40.96 -2.53
N ILE A 89 11.99 41.13 -1.51
CA ILE A 89 11.65 41.86 -0.27
C ILE A 89 12.73 42.92 -0.02
N GLY A 90 12.36 44.18 -0.18
CA GLY A 90 13.33 45.28 -0.21
C GLY A 90 14.33 45.10 -1.36
N GLN A 91 15.62 44.98 -1.03
CA GLN A 91 16.70 44.71 -1.99
C GLN A 91 17.07 43.21 -2.10
N GLN A 92 16.40 42.33 -1.36
CA GLN A 92 16.74 40.90 -1.30
C GLN A 92 15.86 40.08 -2.24
N GLU A 93 16.50 39.26 -3.07
CA GLU A 93 15.84 38.31 -3.99
C GLU A 93 15.73 36.94 -3.33
N PHE A 94 14.53 36.38 -3.29
CA PHE A 94 14.26 35.05 -2.75
C PHE A 94 13.77 34.11 -3.85
N THR A 95 14.40 32.94 -3.96
CA THR A 95 13.99 31.84 -4.86
C THR A 95 13.20 30.79 -4.08
N VAL A 96 12.04 30.37 -4.58
CA VAL A 96 11.28 29.28 -3.95
C VAL A 96 11.89 27.94 -4.38
N THR A 97 12.44 27.21 -3.41
CA THR A 97 13.15 25.94 -3.65
C THR A 97 12.48 24.73 -2.99
N GLU A 98 11.52 24.94 -2.10
CA GLU A 98 10.88 23.87 -1.32
C GLU A 98 9.39 24.20 -1.13
N ILE A 99 8.54 23.17 -1.11
CA ILE A 99 7.16 23.28 -0.62
C ILE A 99 7.14 22.68 0.79
N GLY A 100 6.95 23.52 1.79
CA GLY A 100 7.07 23.16 3.21
C GLY A 100 5.99 22.21 3.71
N GLU A 101 6.24 21.65 4.90
CA GLU A 101 5.26 20.83 5.61
C GLU A 101 3.90 21.54 5.75
N GLU A 102 2.85 20.81 5.38
CA GLU A 102 1.44 21.22 5.32
C GLU A 102 1.13 22.50 4.49
N ALA A 103 2.11 23.06 3.77
CA ALA A 103 2.01 24.39 3.18
C ALA A 103 0.84 24.57 2.20
N LEU A 104 0.51 23.53 1.45
CA LEU A 104 -0.61 23.45 0.51
C LEU A 104 -1.55 22.30 0.89
N ALA A 105 -1.60 21.91 2.16
CA ALA A 105 -2.59 20.95 2.65
C ALA A 105 -4.00 21.57 2.64
N TYR A 106 -5.02 20.72 2.62
CA TYR A 106 -6.41 21.11 2.87
C TYR A 106 -6.93 20.31 4.06
N TYR A 107 -7.46 21.03 5.05
CA TYR A 107 -8.27 20.49 6.12
C TYR A 107 -9.63 21.19 6.11
N PRO A 108 -10.75 20.46 6.31
CA PRO A 108 -12.05 21.09 6.47
C PRO A 108 -12.06 21.88 7.79
N ASP A 109 -12.68 23.06 7.77
CA ASP A 109 -12.91 23.84 8.98
C ASP A 109 -13.97 23.16 9.89
N GLU A 110 -13.68 23.05 11.18
CA GLU A 110 -14.54 22.34 12.15
C GLU A 110 -15.92 23.00 12.34
N LEU A 111 -16.00 24.32 12.12
CA LEU A 111 -17.26 25.09 12.19
C LEU A 111 -18.00 25.10 10.84
N GLY A 112 -17.45 24.44 9.81
CA GLY A 112 -18.01 24.38 8.47
C GLY A 112 -17.83 25.67 7.66
N ALA A 113 -16.85 26.51 7.99
CA ALA A 113 -16.52 27.70 7.21
C ALA A 113 -16.10 27.33 5.77
N VAL A 114 -16.39 28.23 4.82
CA VAL A 114 -16.01 28.04 3.42
C VAL A 114 -14.50 28.29 3.26
N THR A 115 -13.72 27.22 3.23
CA THR A 115 -12.30 27.25 2.86
C THR A 115 -12.18 27.15 1.33
N TYR A 116 -11.45 28.10 0.74
CA TYR A 116 -11.17 28.10 -0.70
C TYR A 116 -9.90 27.32 -1.00
N TYR A 117 -9.82 26.73 -2.19
CA TYR A 117 -8.64 25.99 -2.63
C TYR A 117 -8.54 26.03 -4.17
N PRO A 118 -7.33 26.12 -4.75
CA PRO A 118 -7.15 26.17 -6.21
C PRO A 118 -7.45 24.82 -6.89
N SER A 119 -8.06 24.85 -8.07
CA SER A 119 -8.40 23.64 -8.85
C SER A 119 -7.19 22.97 -9.50
N GLN A 120 -6.08 23.69 -9.61
CA GLN A 120 -4.79 23.28 -10.16
C GLN A 120 -3.68 24.05 -9.45
N ILE A 121 -2.53 23.41 -9.19
CA ILE A 121 -1.34 24.09 -8.66
C ILE A 121 -0.18 23.89 -9.64
N THR A 122 0.57 24.96 -9.92
CA THR A 122 1.77 24.93 -10.78
C THR A 122 3.00 25.26 -9.94
N LEU A 123 4.00 24.39 -9.96
CA LEU A 123 5.25 24.51 -9.20
C LEU A 123 6.41 24.94 -10.10
N PRO A 124 7.20 25.95 -9.69
CA PRO A 124 8.30 26.45 -10.49
C PRO A 124 9.45 25.45 -10.53
N SER A 125 10.24 25.57 -11.60
CA SER A 125 11.34 24.66 -11.94
C SER A 125 12.43 24.59 -10.87
N THR A 126 12.49 25.56 -9.95
CA THR A 126 13.42 25.62 -8.82
C THR A 126 13.00 24.80 -7.60
N VAL A 127 11.77 24.27 -7.54
CA VAL A 127 11.34 23.40 -6.43
C VAL A 127 12.12 22.09 -6.49
N ARG A 128 12.85 21.78 -5.40
CA ARG A 128 13.65 20.57 -5.22
C ARG A 128 12.99 19.55 -4.28
N ILE A 129 12.25 20.00 -3.28
CA ILE A 129 11.61 19.11 -2.29
C ILE A 129 10.14 19.51 -2.10
N ILE A 130 9.27 18.50 -2.08
CA ILE A 130 7.90 18.61 -1.57
C ILE A 130 7.88 17.87 -0.23
N HIS A 131 7.79 18.61 0.87
CA HIS A 131 7.93 18.06 2.21
C HIS A 131 6.72 17.24 2.69
N LYS A 132 6.90 16.55 3.81
CA LYS A 132 5.87 15.71 4.42
C LYS A 132 4.54 16.45 4.56
N ARG A 133 3.45 15.78 4.17
CA ARG A 133 2.06 16.31 4.20
C ARG A 133 1.83 17.60 3.40
N ALA A 134 2.77 18.07 2.56
CA ALA A 134 2.71 19.38 1.90
C ALA A 134 1.44 19.66 1.07
N PHE A 135 0.79 18.63 0.52
CA PHE A 135 -0.48 18.66 -0.22
C PHE A 135 -1.54 17.70 0.38
N SER A 136 -1.41 17.35 1.67
CA SER A 136 -2.32 16.42 2.35
C SER A 136 -3.77 16.92 2.26
N GLY A 137 -4.70 16.10 1.78
CA GLY A 137 -6.11 16.46 1.60
C GLY A 137 -6.45 17.37 0.41
N SER A 138 -5.43 17.81 -0.36
CA SER A 138 -5.51 18.84 -1.43
C SER A 138 -6.70 18.67 -2.37
N LYS A 139 -7.37 19.77 -2.70
CA LYS A 139 -8.51 19.82 -3.65
C LYS A 139 -8.13 20.14 -5.09
N ALA A 140 -6.83 20.21 -5.40
CA ALA A 140 -6.37 20.35 -6.77
C ALA A 140 -6.61 19.06 -7.56
N ASN A 141 -7.16 19.18 -8.77
CA ASN A 141 -7.35 18.06 -9.69
C ASN A 141 -6.02 17.61 -10.33
N THR A 142 -5.03 18.50 -10.37
CA THR A 142 -3.68 18.23 -10.89
C THR A 142 -2.64 19.15 -10.23
N VAL A 143 -1.40 18.67 -10.12
CA VAL A 143 -0.21 19.50 -9.91
C VAL A 143 0.66 19.42 -11.15
N MET A 144 1.04 20.59 -11.65
CA MET A 144 1.94 20.75 -12.80
C MET A 144 3.31 21.25 -12.35
N PHE A 145 4.34 20.86 -13.09
CA PHE A 145 5.72 21.31 -12.89
C PHE A 145 6.17 22.13 -14.11
N GLU A 146 6.94 23.20 -13.91
CA GLU A 146 7.61 23.88 -15.02
C GLU A 146 8.62 22.97 -15.72
N GLN A 147 8.80 23.16 -17.02
CA GLN A 147 9.84 22.50 -17.82
C GLN A 147 11.23 22.70 -17.20
N GLY A 148 12.01 21.61 -17.11
CA GLY A 148 13.32 21.63 -16.46
C GLY A 148 13.23 21.68 -14.93
N SER A 149 12.21 21.05 -14.36
CA SER A 149 12.04 20.92 -12.91
C SER A 149 13.25 20.27 -12.23
N GLN A 150 13.61 20.79 -11.06
CA GLN A 150 14.70 20.31 -10.21
C GLN A 150 14.22 19.44 -9.04
N LEU A 151 12.97 18.96 -9.09
CA LEU A 151 12.37 18.15 -8.03
C LEU A 151 13.15 16.85 -7.86
N ASP A 152 13.66 16.65 -6.65
CA ASP A 152 14.51 15.53 -6.25
C ASP A 152 13.73 14.55 -5.35
N SER A 153 12.87 15.10 -4.47
CA SER A 153 12.14 14.33 -3.44
C SER A 153 10.68 14.76 -3.28
N ILE A 154 9.79 13.77 -3.16
CA ILE A 154 8.44 13.89 -2.61
C ILE A 154 8.43 13.11 -1.28
N GLU A 155 8.27 13.79 -0.15
CA GLU A 155 8.35 13.18 1.18
C GLU A 155 7.05 12.45 1.62
N SER A 156 7.11 11.82 2.80
CA SER A 156 6.04 11.00 3.35
C SER A 156 4.70 11.72 3.47
N ASN A 157 3.62 11.04 3.06
CA ASN A 157 2.26 11.56 3.02
C ASN A 157 2.06 12.87 2.22
N ALA A 158 3.01 13.28 1.35
CA ALA A 158 2.95 14.57 0.64
C ALA A 158 1.60 14.86 -0.03
N PHE A 159 1.04 13.93 -0.80
CA PHE A 159 -0.25 14.02 -1.49
C PHE A 159 -1.34 13.10 -0.88
N ALA A 160 -1.17 12.67 0.37
CA ALA A 160 -2.11 11.73 0.98
C ALA A 160 -3.53 12.33 1.11
N ASN A 161 -4.57 11.55 0.83
CA ASN A 161 -5.98 11.97 0.78
C ASN A 161 -6.28 13.06 -0.27
N SER A 162 -5.44 13.24 -1.29
CA SER A 162 -5.65 14.26 -2.32
C SER A 162 -6.80 13.92 -3.29
N GLU A 163 -7.45 14.95 -3.82
CA GLU A 163 -8.45 14.83 -4.89
C GLU A 163 -7.83 14.91 -6.30
N LEU A 164 -6.51 14.67 -6.40
CA LEU A 164 -5.79 14.57 -7.66
C LEU A 164 -6.44 13.53 -8.58
N LYS A 165 -6.57 13.87 -9.86
CA LYS A 165 -6.98 12.97 -10.93
C LYS A 165 -5.81 12.59 -11.81
N HIS A 166 -4.94 13.56 -12.11
CA HIS A 166 -3.80 13.36 -12.99
C HIS A 166 -2.56 14.06 -12.43
N ILE A 167 -1.41 13.37 -12.47
CA ILE A 167 -0.11 13.97 -12.21
C ILE A 167 0.95 13.37 -13.16
N THR A 168 1.78 14.24 -13.72
CA THR A 168 2.99 13.85 -14.44
C THR A 168 4.18 14.24 -13.57
N LEU A 169 4.95 13.25 -13.11
CA LEU A 169 6.08 13.46 -12.23
C LEU A 169 7.34 13.80 -13.05
N PRO A 170 8.12 14.82 -12.63
CA PRO A 170 9.23 15.31 -13.44
C PRO A 170 10.39 14.31 -13.50
N SER A 171 11.12 14.36 -14.60
CA SER A 171 12.22 13.45 -14.96
C SER A 171 13.36 13.42 -13.94
N SER A 172 13.54 14.51 -13.18
CA SER A 172 14.52 14.70 -12.12
C SER A 172 14.24 13.92 -10.82
N LEU A 173 12.98 13.54 -10.57
CA LEU A 173 12.54 12.96 -9.31
C LEU A 173 13.28 11.66 -8.96
N LYS A 174 13.81 11.55 -7.74
CA LYS A 174 14.57 10.39 -7.23
C LYS A 174 13.75 9.50 -6.30
N THR A 175 13.00 10.12 -5.39
CA THR A 175 12.34 9.40 -4.28
C THR A 175 10.88 9.80 -4.12
N ILE A 176 10.02 8.79 -4.01
CA ILE A 176 8.62 8.93 -3.59
C ILE A 176 8.46 8.32 -2.19
N GLY A 177 8.21 9.17 -1.20
CA GLY A 177 8.21 8.84 0.22
C GLY A 177 7.03 8.01 0.72
N LYS A 178 7.12 7.59 1.98
CA LYS A 178 6.18 6.66 2.61
C LYS A 178 4.74 7.19 2.56
N ARG A 179 3.81 6.42 2.01
CA ARG A 179 2.40 6.84 1.81
C ARG A 179 2.21 8.14 1.04
N ALA A 180 3.15 8.51 0.13
CA ALA A 180 3.11 9.79 -0.59
C ALA A 180 1.77 10.07 -1.30
N PHE A 181 1.13 9.07 -1.93
CA PHE A 181 -0.16 9.20 -2.62
C PHE A 181 -1.29 8.40 -1.94
N ASP A 182 -1.10 7.93 -0.70
CA ASP A 182 -2.07 7.14 0.05
C ASP A 182 -3.46 7.80 0.12
N PHE A 183 -4.53 7.05 -0.14
CA PHE A 183 -5.92 7.57 -0.24
C PHE A 183 -6.12 8.68 -1.29
N SER A 184 -5.27 8.77 -2.32
CA SER A 184 -5.59 9.58 -3.53
C SER A 184 -6.61 8.85 -4.40
N GLU A 185 -7.80 8.58 -3.85
CA GLU A 185 -8.80 7.66 -4.42
C GLU A 185 -9.26 8.05 -5.83
N ARG A 186 -9.16 9.34 -6.19
CA ARG A 186 -9.57 9.89 -7.49
C ARG A 186 -8.46 9.88 -8.55
N LEU A 187 -7.25 9.43 -8.21
CA LEU A 187 -6.10 9.42 -9.10
C LEU A 187 -6.34 8.43 -10.24
N GLU A 188 -6.70 8.94 -11.42
CA GLU A 188 -6.97 8.17 -12.65
C GLU A 188 -5.69 7.95 -13.47
N SER A 189 -4.70 8.84 -13.36
CA SER A 189 -3.43 8.76 -14.09
C SER A 189 -2.25 9.29 -13.26
N LEU A 190 -1.19 8.48 -13.15
CA LEU A 190 0.12 8.88 -12.68
C LEU A 190 1.16 8.45 -13.72
N THR A 191 1.90 9.40 -14.25
CA THR A 191 2.94 9.19 -15.26
C THR A 191 4.25 9.86 -14.85
N PHE A 192 5.31 9.59 -15.59
CA PHE A 192 6.61 10.23 -15.44
C PHE A 192 7.01 10.88 -16.77
N GLU A 193 7.78 11.97 -16.73
CA GLU A 193 8.40 12.55 -17.93
C GLU A 193 9.40 11.60 -18.61
N ASP A 194 9.66 11.81 -19.90
CA ASP A 194 10.72 11.12 -20.62
C ASP A 194 12.09 11.30 -19.93
N GLY A 195 12.84 10.21 -19.82
CA GLY A 195 14.13 10.20 -19.11
C GLY A 195 14.03 10.15 -17.59
N ALA A 196 12.87 9.79 -17.03
CA ALA A 196 12.66 9.62 -15.58
C ALA A 196 13.77 8.87 -14.85
N THR A 197 14.25 9.46 -13.75
CA THR A 197 15.43 9.00 -12.99
C THR A 197 15.13 8.58 -11.54
N LEU A 198 13.89 8.15 -11.30
CA LEU A 198 13.39 7.66 -10.01
C LEU A 198 14.13 6.39 -9.59
N THR A 199 14.68 6.37 -8.38
CA THR A 199 15.43 5.24 -7.80
C THR A 199 14.71 4.59 -6.62
N SER A 200 13.88 5.31 -5.84
CA SER A 200 13.13 4.72 -4.72
C SER A 200 11.64 5.08 -4.68
N ILE A 201 10.84 4.08 -4.30
CA ILE A 201 9.43 4.19 -3.91
C ILE A 201 9.30 3.52 -2.55
N GLU A 202 8.98 4.29 -1.50
CA GLU A 202 8.94 3.82 -0.12
C GLU A 202 7.61 3.10 0.23
N ASP A 203 7.51 2.58 1.46
CA ASP A 203 6.35 1.82 1.96
C ASP A 203 4.98 2.49 1.66
N GLU A 204 4.02 1.69 1.21
CA GLU A 204 2.63 2.09 0.97
C GLU A 204 2.47 3.37 0.10
N ALA A 205 3.47 3.74 -0.71
CA ALA A 205 3.48 5.00 -1.47
C ALA A 205 2.26 5.21 -2.39
N PHE A 206 1.66 4.13 -2.90
CA PHE A 206 0.51 4.11 -3.80
C PHE A 206 -0.65 3.26 -3.23
N SER A 207 -0.88 3.30 -1.92
CA SER A 207 -2.00 2.62 -1.25
C SER A 207 -3.35 3.32 -1.43
N ASN A 208 -4.43 2.54 -1.30
CA ASN A 208 -5.82 3.00 -1.39
C ASN A 208 -6.15 3.77 -2.70
N LEU A 209 -5.55 3.39 -3.83
CA LEU A 209 -5.85 3.97 -5.14
C LEU A 209 -7.02 3.22 -5.81
N SER A 210 -8.17 3.89 -5.86
CA SER A 210 -9.46 3.34 -6.32
C SER A 210 -9.82 3.69 -7.78
N LYS A 211 -8.94 4.43 -8.49
CA LYS A 211 -9.14 4.84 -9.89
C LYS A 211 -7.94 4.65 -10.83
N LEU A 212 -6.74 4.43 -10.30
CA LEU A 212 -5.55 4.27 -11.14
C LEU A 212 -5.56 2.89 -11.78
N LYS A 213 -5.80 2.84 -13.11
CA LYS A 213 -5.89 1.58 -13.87
C LYS A 213 -4.53 0.97 -14.18
N HIS A 214 -3.56 1.80 -14.58
CA HIS A 214 -2.24 1.37 -15.01
C HIS A 214 -1.17 2.31 -14.44
N ILE A 215 0.01 1.76 -14.16
CA ILE A 215 1.21 2.53 -13.83
C ILE A 215 2.41 1.90 -14.54
N THR A 216 3.28 2.74 -15.11
CA THR A 216 4.53 2.34 -15.76
C THR A 216 5.71 2.87 -14.96
N LEU A 217 6.51 1.96 -14.40
CA LEU A 217 7.66 2.27 -13.55
C LEU A 217 8.96 2.35 -14.39
N PRO A 218 9.89 3.28 -14.07
CA PRO A 218 11.09 3.51 -14.89
C PRO A 218 12.18 2.44 -14.72
N SER A 219 13.13 2.42 -15.66
CA SER A 219 14.27 1.50 -15.66
C SER A 219 15.28 1.75 -14.54
N THR A 220 15.28 2.96 -13.98
CA THR A 220 16.16 3.41 -12.88
C THR A 220 15.70 2.99 -11.50
N LEU A 221 14.52 2.39 -11.36
CA LEU A 221 13.94 2.06 -10.05
C LEU A 221 14.69 0.92 -9.36
N GLU A 222 15.41 1.25 -8.29
CA GLU A 222 16.27 0.34 -7.52
C GLU A 222 15.57 -0.19 -6.26
N HIS A 223 14.64 0.57 -5.66
CA HIS A 223 13.92 0.19 -4.45
C HIS A 223 12.39 0.37 -4.56
N ILE A 224 11.67 -0.61 -4.03
CA ILE A 224 10.23 -0.62 -3.77
C ILE A 224 10.04 -1.15 -2.34
N GLY A 225 9.46 -0.32 -1.48
CA GLY A 225 9.18 -0.62 -0.07
C GLY A 225 8.01 -1.60 0.12
N GLN A 226 7.59 -1.77 1.37
CA GLN A 226 6.54 -2.71 1.72
C GLN A 226 5.15 -2.25 1.25
N TYR A 227 4.37 -3.22 0.75
CA TYR A 227 2.95 -3.06 0.41
C TYR A 227 2.65 -1.84 -0.50
N PRO A 228 3.39 -1.64 -1.61
CA PRO A 228 3.36 -0.39 -2.38
C PRO A 228 1.96 -0.01 -2.88
N PHE A 229 1.13 -1.01 -3.18
CA PHE A 229 -0.25 -0.87 -3.67
C PHE A 229 -1.30 -1.39 -2.67
N ARG A 230 -1.03 -1.30 -1.37
CA ARG A 230 -1.91 -1.80 -0.30
C ARG A 230 -3.34 -1.28 -0.44
N TYR A 231 -4.31 -2.20 -0.51
CA TYR A 231 -5.73 -1.90 -0.73
C TYR A 231 -6.07 -1.08 -1.99
N SER A 232 -5.14 -0.92 -2.95
CA SER A 232 -5.42 -0.23 -4.21
C SER A 232 -6.27 -1.12 -5.11
N THR A 233 -7.53 -0.72 -5.28
CA THR A 233 -8.58 -1.50 -5.96
C THR A 233 -8.77 -1.13 -7.43
N GLY A 234 -8.11 -0.09 -7.94
CA GLY A 234 -8.26 0.37 -9.33
C GLY A 234 -7.36 -0.34 -10.36
N LEU A 235 -6.27 -0.96 -9.94
CA LEU A 235 -5.18 -1.38 -10.85
C LEU A 235 -5.53 -2.66 -11.64
N GLU A 236 -5.41 -2.55 -12.96
CA GLU A 236 -5.52 -3.62 -13.97
C GLU A 236 -4.14 -4.16 -14.37
N SER A 237 -3.09 -3.33 -14.31
CA SER A 237 -1.71 -3.73 -14.65
C SER A 237 -0.65 -2.83 -14.01
N VAL A 238 0.43 -3.42 -13.49
CA VAL A 238 1.66 -2.71 -13.13
C VAL A 238 2.78 -3.13 -14.09
N THR A 239 3.30 -2.18 -14.86
CA THR A 239 4.44 -2.41 -15.78
C THR A 239 5.70 -1.75 -15.24
N ILE A 240 6.85 -2.34 -15.56
CA ILE A 240 8.17 -1.75 -15.33
C ILE A 240 9.00 -1.86 -16.61
N ASN A 241 9.82 -0.85 -16.89
CA ASN A 241 10.65 -0.82 -18.09
C ASN A 241 11.57 -2.08 -18.14
N PRO A 242 11.59 -2.86 -19.24
CA PRO A 242 12.36 -4.11 -19.31
C PRO A 242 13.87 -3.99 -19.01
N ALA A 243 14.45 -2.79 -19.18
CA ALA A 243 15.84 -2.50 -18.87
C ALA A 243 16.13 -2.33 -17.36
N ASN A 244 15.11 -2.32 -16.50
CA ASN A 244 15.28 -2.35 -15.04
C ASN A 244 16.04 -3.61 -14.60
N GLN A 245 16.95 -3.51 -13.62
CA GLN A 245 17.79 -4.63 -13.17
C GLN A 245 17.31 -5.30 -11.87
N THR A 246 16.45 -4.64 -11.08
CA THR A 246 15.98 -5.14 -9.77
C THR A 246 14.59 -5.79 -9.85
N TYR A 247 13.77 -5.39 -10.82
CA TYR A 247 12.36 -5.75 -10.94
C TYR A 247 11.99 -6.25 -12.36
N ALA A 248 10.85 -6.93 -12.45
CA ALA A 248 10.26 -7.40 -13.71
C ALA A 248 8.72 -7.34 -13.64
N THR A 249 8.09 -7.22 -14.81
CA THR A 249 6.65 -7.43 -14.98
C THR A 249 6.43 -8.64 -15.88
N GLU A 250 5.52 -9.52 -15.50
CA GLU A 250 5.02 -10.61 -16.35
C GLU A 250 3.50 -10.50 -16.40
N ASP A 251 2.92 -10.32 -17.59
CA ASP A 251 1.47 -10.19 -17.80
C ASP A 251 0.77 -9.19 -16.83
N GLY A 252 1.42 -8.04 -16.60
CA GLY A 252 0.93 -6.97 -15.72
C GLY A 252 1.10 -7.22 -14.21
N VAL A 253 1.66 -8.35 -13.79
CA VAL A 253 1.99 -8.71 -12.41
C VAL A 253 3.44 -8.32 -12.11
N LEU A 254 3.68 -7.69 -10.94
CA LEU A 254 4.99 -7.16 -10.54
C LEU A 254 5.80 -8.19 -9.72
N TYR A 255 7.07 -8.37 -10.09
CA TYR A 255 8.04 -9.28 -9.46
C TYR A 255 9.40 -8.62 -9.22
N THR A 256 10.23 -9.25 -8.39
CA THR A 256 11.69 -9.08 -8.48
C THR A 256 12.23 -9.58 -9.83
N LYS A 257 13.39 -9.09 -10.28
CA LYS A 257 13.97 -9.42 -11.61
C LYS A 257 14.14 -10.93 -11.83
N ASN A 258 14.52 -11.65 -10.79
CA ASN A 258 14.69 -13.10 -10.76
C ASN A 258 13.40 -13.89 -10.51
N LYS A 259 12.23 -13.22 -10.47
CA LYS A 259 10.89 -13.80 -10.25
C LYS A 259 10.69 -14.53 -8.90
N SER A 260 11.65 -14.44 -7.98
CA SER A 260 11.60 -15.16 -6.71
C SER A 260 10.60 -14.59 -5.70
N ARG A 261 10.23 -13.31 -5.83
CA ARG A 261 9.14 -12.67 -5.08
C ARG A 261 8.08 -12.14 -6.04
N LEU A 262 6.83 -12.51 -5.81
CA LEU A 262 5.66 -11.86 -6.40
C LEU A 262 5.27 -10.70 -5.47
N ILE A 263 5.42 -9.47 -5.96
CA ILE A 263 5.27 -8.23 -5.18
C ILE A 263 3.82 -7.75 -5.19
N TYR A 264 3.19 -7.76 -6.38
CA TYR A 264 1.79 -7.32 -6.53
C TYR A 264 1.12 -7.92 -7.78
N TYR A 265 -0.07 -8.48 -7.57
CA TYR A 265 -1.03 -8.89 -8.58
C TYR A 265 -2.15 -7.84 -8.65
N PRO A 266 -2.42 -7.21 -9.80
CA PRO A 266 -3.39 -6.11 -9.89
C PRO A 266 -4.81 -6.53 -9.52
N ALA A 267 -5.47 -5.74 -8.67
CA ALA A 267 -6.79 -6.08 -8.12
C ALA A 267 -7.87 -6.29 -9.20
N GLN A 268 -7.80 -5.56 -10.32
CA GLN A 268 -8.70 -5.65 -11.47
C GLN A 268 -8.11 -6.43 -12.66
N LYS A 269 -6.93 -7.08 -12.52
CA LYS A 269 -6.40 -7.92 -13.60
C LYS A 269 -7.35 -9.09 -13.85
N GLU A 270 -7.98 -9.10 -15.03
CA GLU A 270 -8.90 -10.17 -15.41
C GLU A 270 -8.22 -11.55 -15.42
N GLY A 271 -8.91 -12.54 -14.87
CA GLY A 271 -8.48 -13.93 -14.83
C GLY A 271 -9.19 -14.71 -13.73
N LYS A 272 -9.80 -15.84 -14.09
CA LYS A 272 -10.44 -16.76 -13.12
C LYS A 272 -9.47 -17.77 -12.52
N MET A 273 -8.39 -18.08 -13.24
CA MET A 273 -7.32 -18.97 -12.80
C MET A 273 -5.98 -18.26 -12.93
N PHE A 274 -5.11 -18.42 -11.93
CA PHE A 274 -3.72 -17.98 -11.99
C PHE A 274 -2.79 -19.09 -11.50
N LYS A 275 -1.58 -19.17 -12.06
CA LYS A 275 -0.51 -20.05 -11.60
C LYS A 275 0.76 -19.23 -11.41
N THR A 276 1.38 -19.31 -10.23
CA THR A 276 2.64 -18.59 -9.98
C THR A 276 3.78 -19.18 -10.80
N LEU A 277 4.79 -18.36 -11.09
CA LEU A 277 5.93 -18.76 -11.91
C LEU A 277 6.80 -19.79 -11.15
N PRO A 278 7.46 -20.74 -11.84
CA PRO A 278 8.27 -21.79 -11.18
C PRO A 278 9.35 -21.27 -10.22
N GLU A 279 9.86 -20.06 -10.48
CA GLU A 279 10.89 -19.40 -9.68
C GLU A 279 10.35 -18.76 -8.39
N THR A 280 9.03 -18.55 -8.27
CA THR A 280 8.41 -17.80 -7.17
C THR A 280 8.51 -18.56 -5.84
N LYS A 281 9.34 -18.03 -4.92
CA LYS A 281 9.56 -18.54 -3.56
C LYS A 281 8.65 -17.86 -2.53
N VAL A 282 8.24 -16.63 -2.77
CA VAL A 282 7.45 -15.83 -1.81
C VAL A 282 6.36 -15.07 -2.55
N ILE A 283 5.16 -15.06 -1.97
CA ILE A 283 4.14 -14.06 -2.24
C ILE A 283 4.24 -13.02 -1.13
N ASP A 284 4.51 -11.76 -1.48
CA ASP A 284 4.62 -10.66 -0.52
C ASP A 284 3.26 -10.37 0.15
N GLY A 285 3.30 -9.67 1.29
CA GLY A 285 2.06 -9.27 1.97
C GLY A 285 1.19 -8.34 1.11
N TYR A 286 -0.13 -8.46 1.25
CA TYR A 286 -1.15 -7.81 0.42
C TYR A 286 -1.06 -8.05 -1.10
N ALA A 287 -0.21 -8.96 -1.59
CA ALA A 287 0.08 -9.06 -3.02
C ALA A 287 -1.12 -9.40 -3.92
N PHE A 288 -2.15 -10.11 -3.43
CA PHE A 288 -3.43 -10.34 -4.12
C PHE A 288 -4.60 -9.65 -3.40
N ALA A 289 -4.36 -8.67 -2.53
CA ALA A 289 -5.42 -8.11 -1.69
C ALA A 289 -6.53 -7.43 -2.53
N ASN A 290 -7.79 -7.74 -2.20
CA ASN A 290 -9.00 -7.28 -2.88
C ASN A 290 -9.08 -7.62 -4.39
N GLN A 291 -8.39 -8.66 -4.85
CA GLN A 291 -8.50 -9.11 -6.25
C GLN A 291 -9.94 -9.59 -6.57
N ALA A 292 -10.49 -9.09 -7.69
CA ALA A 292 -11.92 -9.08 -7.97
C ALA A 292 -12.46 -10.21 -8.89
N SER A 293 -11.60 -11.07 -9.46
CA SER A 293 -11.98 -12.07 -10.48
C SER A 293 -11.46 -13.49 -10.27
N LEU A 294 -10.45 -13.66 -9.42
CA LEU A 294 -9.67 -14.89 -9.26
C LEU A 294 -10.46 -15.92 -8.46
N GLU A 295 -10.79 -17.05 -9.08
CA GLU A 295 -11.54 -18.15 -8.48
C GLU A 295 -10.62 -19.31 -8.04
N HIS A 296 -9.47 -19.48 -8.71
CA HIS A 296 -8.53 -20.57 -8.43
C HIS A 296 -7.08 -20.09 -8.59
N ILE A 297 -6.25 -20.25 -7.56
CA ILE A 297 -4.80 -20.07 -7.66
C ILE A 297 -4.05 -21.41 -7.49
N VAL A 298 -3.04 -21.63 -8.34
CA VAL A 298 -2.10 -22.74 -8.26
C VAL A 298 -0.72 -22.21 -7.89
N LEU A 299 -0.23 -22.57 -6.71
CA LEU A 299 1.08 -22.15 -6.21
C LEU A 299 2.18 -23.12 -6.68
N SER A 300 3.31 -22.57 -7.12
CA SER A 300 4.36 -23.31 -7.82
C SER A 300 5.25 -24.14 -6.88
N HIS A 301 5.67 -25.30 -7.35
CA HIS A 301 6.62 -26.19 -6.65
C HIS A 301 7.97 -25.49 -6.48
N GLY A 302 8.20 -24.92 -5.29
CA GLY A 302 9.29 -23.97 -5.02
C GLY A 302 8.86 -22.80 -4.13
N LEU A 303 7.56 -22.52 -3.99
CA LEU A 303 7.04 -21.50 -3.09
C LEU A 303 7.18 -21.95 -1.63
N GLU A 304 7.77 -21.08 -0.80
CA GLU A 304 8.15 -21.36 0.59
C GLU A 304 7.35 -20.53 1.61
N LYS A 305 6.81 -19.36 1.22
CA LYS A 305 6.16 -18.42 2.14
C LYS A 305 4.96 -17.67 1.52
N LEU A 306 3.90 -17.51 2.32
CA LEU A 306 2.80 -16.58 2.10
C LEU A 306 2.87 -15.40 3.08
N GLY A 307 2.93 -14.17 2.56
CA GLY A 307 3.00 -12.95 3.36
C GLY A 307 1.65 -12.49 3.97
N MET A 308 1.70 -11.56 4.91
CA MET A 308 0.52 -11.10 5.64
C MET A 308 -0.54 -10.51 4.70
N PHE A 309 -1.82 -10.81 4.94
CA PHE A 309 -2.92 -10.37 4.06
C PHE A 309 -2.77 -10.78 2.58
N ALA A 310 -1.92 -11.76 2.22
CA ALA A 310 -1.63 -12.13 0.83
C ALA A 310 -2.89 -12.30 -0.06
N PHE A 311 -3.92 -13.01 0.42
CA PHE A 311 -5.19 -13.21 -0.27
C PHE A 311 -6.37 -12.50 0.42
N SER A 312 -6.10 -11.49 1.24
CA SER A 312 -7.11 -10.71 1.97
C SER A 312 -8.16 -10.11 1.04
N GLY A 313 -9.43 -10.40 1.26
CA GLY A 313 -10.53 -9.82 0.52
C GLY A 313 -10.68 -10.34 -0.92
N VAL A 314 -9.97 -11.40 -1.32
CA VAL A 314 -10.23 -12.10 -2.60
C VAL A 314 -11.53 -12.90 -2.46
N LYS A 315 -12.66 -12.20 -2.64
CA LYS A 315 -14.01 -12.69 -2.36
C LYS A 315 -14.53 -13.69 -3.39
N THR A 316 -13.86 -13.83 -4.53
CA THR A 316 -14.14 -14.83 -5.57
C THR A 316 -13.42 -16.16 -5.38
N LEU A 317 -12.44 -16.25 -4.47
CA LEU A 317 -11.53 -17.39 -4.34
C LEU A 317 -12.24 -18.65 -3.84
N LYS A 318 -12.16 -19.75 -4.60
CA LYS A 318 -12.82 -21.04 -4.35
C LYS A 318 -11.85 -22.19 -4.14
N ASN A 319 -10.65 -22.13 -4.74
CA ASN A 319 -9.61 -23.15 -4.58
C ASN A 319 -8.20 -22.55 -4.52
N VAL A 320 -7.33 -23.19 -3.74
CA VAL A 320 -5.93 -22.82 -3.53
C VAL A 320 -5.09 -24.11 -3.51
N GLU A 321 -4.38 -24.40 -4.60
CA GLU A 321 -3.43 -25.52 -4.64
C GLU A 321 -2.08 -25.06 -4.07
N MET A 322 -1.68 -25.58 -2.91
CA MET A 322 -0.43 -25.23 -2.23
C MET A 322 0.64 -26.33 -2.44
N PRO A 323 1.93 -25.99 -2.63
CA PRO A 323 3.00 -26.97 -2.81
C PRO A 323 3.53 -27.50 -1.46
N GLU A 324 4.06 -28.73 -1.48
CA GLU A 324 4.82 -29.32 -0.36
C GLU A 324 6.08 -28.54 0.05
N THR A 325 6.46 -27.48 -0.68
CA THR A 325 7.57 -26.60 -0.32
C THR A 325 7.18 -25.45 0.63
N LEU A 326 5.89 -25.22 0.87
CA LEU A 326 5.39 -24.14 1.73
C LEU A 326 5.72 -24.41 3.20
N LYS A 327 6.32 -23.42 3.87
CA LYS A 327 6.79 -23.51 5.27
C LYS A 327 6.07 -22.54 6.20
N SER A 328 5.83 -21.31 5.74
CA SER A 328 5.24 -20.26 6.57
C SER A 328 4.06 -19.53 5.94
N VAL A 329 3.09 -19.19 6.80
CA VAL A 329 1.84 -18.49 6.47
C VAL A 329 1.61 -17.39 7.50
N GLU A 330 1.85 -16.15 7.08
CA GLU A 330 1.75 -14.97 7.93
C GLU A 330 0.29 -14.56 8.25
N LYS A 331 0.15 -13.61 9.18
CA LYS A 331 -1.09 -13.10 9.72
C LYS A 331 -2.07 -12.68 8.63
N LEU A 332 -3.30 -13.19 8.72
CA LEU A 332 -4.43 -12.86 7.85
C LEU A 332 -4.18 -13.14 6.37
N ALA A 333 -3.22 -14.03 6.04
CA ALA A 333 -2.96 -14.46 4.66
C ALA A 333 -4.23 -14.97 3.96
N PHE A 334 -5.12 -15.64 4.68
CA PHE A 334 -6.48 -15.97 4.26
C PHE A 334 -7.50 -15.20 5.13
N PHE A 335 -8.05 -14.12 4.58
CA PHE A 335 -9.00 -13.24 5.26
C PHE A 335 -10.11 -12.79 4.31
N GLU A 336 -11.37 -12.83 4.75
CA GLU A 336 -12.56 -12.51 3.93
C GLU A 336 -12.66 -13.28 2.58
N ASN A 337 -12.11 -14.51 2.51
CA ASN A 337 -12.26 -15.38 1.33
C ASN A 337 -13.63 -16.09 1.34
N VAL A 338 -14.69 -15.32 1.12
CA VAL A 338 -16.08 -15.73 1.39
C VAL A 338 -16.63 -16.88 0.53
N GLU A 339 -15.97 -17.26 -0.58
CA GLU A 339 -16.35 -18.40 -1.42
C GLU A 339 -15.49 -19.66 -1.22
N LEU A 340 -14.48 -19.61 -0.33
CA LEU A 340 -13.52 -20.68 -0.14
C LEU A 340 -14.10 -21.80 0.74
N LYS A 341 -14.18 -23.01 0.17
CA LYS A 341 -14.86 -24.19 0.78
C LYS A 341 -13.93 -25.14 1.52
N GLU A 342 -12.75 -25.41 0.96
CA GLU A 342 -11.74 -26.24 1.60
C GLU A 342 -10.41 -25.48 1.65
N LEU A 343 -9.65 -25.70 2.72
CA LEU A 343 -8.29 -25.18 2.85
C LEU A 343 -7.37 -26.30 3.33
N ASN A 344 -6.50 -26.77 2.43
CA ASN A 344 -5.62 -27.92 2.66
C ASN A 344 -4.18 -27.43 2.76
N PHE A 345 -3.64 -27.36 3.98
CA PHE A 345 -2.25 -26.98 4.22
C PHE A 345 -1.31 -28.18 4.03
N PRO A 346 -0.23 -28.04 3.24
CA PRO A 346 0.68 -29.13 2.89
C PRO A 346 1.58 -29.54 4.06
N ASN A 347 2.36 -30.61 3.89
CA ASN A 347 2.98 -31.31 5.02
C ASN A 347 4.15 -30.57 5.66
N GLN A 348 4.74 -29.54 5.02
CA GLN A 348 5.91 -28.83 5.52
C GLN A 348 5.62 -27.51 6.23
N VAL A 349 4.35 -27.11 6.36
CA VAL A 349 4.00 -25.85 7.05
C VAL A 349 4.23 -25.99 8.56
N ASN A 350 5.16 -25.21 9.11
CA ASN A 350 5.58 -25.27 10.51
C ASN A 350 5.57 -23.91 11.21
N ASP A 351 5.29 -22.83 10.48
CA ASP A 351 5.26 -21.46 10.98
C ASP A 351 3.93 -20.78 10.56
N PHE A 352 2.99 -20.75 11.51
CA PHE A 352 1.72 -20.05 11.38
C PHE A 352 1.69 -18.86 12.33
N GLU A 353 1.40 -17.67 11.82
CA GLU A 353 1.16 -16.50 12.65
C GLU A 353 -0.29 -16.45 13.19
N ARG A 354 -0.50 -15.63 14.22
CA ARG A 354 -1.82 -15.33 14.79
C ARG A 354 -2.77 -14.82 13.70
N TYR A 355 -3.98 -15.36 13.61
CA TYR A 355 -5.00 -15.06 12.59
C TYR A 355 -4.62 -15.47 11.15
N ALA A 356 -3.81 -16.51 10.93
CA ALA A 356 -3.47 -16.99 9.58
C ALA A 356 -4.71 -17.27 8.69
N VAL A 357 -5.81 -17.76 9.29
CA VAL A 357 -7.11 -17.99 8.61
C VAL A 357 -8.24 -17.34 9.42
N SER A 358 -8.96 -16.37 8.85
CA SER A 358 -10.05 -15.70 9.58
C SER A 358 -11.19 -15.17 8.70
N GLY A 359 -12.45 -15.41 9.09
CA GLY A 359 -13.61 -14.87 8.39
C GLY A 359 -13.87 -15.50 7.01
N LEU A 360 -13.92 -16.84 6.95
CA LEU A 360 -14.25 -17.62 5.76
C LEU A 360 -15.62 -18.32 5.97
N PRO A 361 -16.77 -17.62 5.84
CA PRO A 361 -18.07 -18.14 6.25
C PRO A 361 -18.55 -19.38 5.47
N LYS A 362 -18.04 -19.62 4.25
CA LYS A 362 -18.34 -20.82 3.44
C LYS A 362 -17.32 -21.96 3.59
N LEU A 363 -16.31 -21.81 4.44
CA LEU A 363 -15.31 -22.86 4.70
C LEU A 363 -15.99 -24.05 5.38
N GLU A 364 -16.02 -25.19 4.71
CA GLU A 364 -16.64 -26.43 5.19
C GLU A 364 -15.61 -27.34 5.89
N LYS A 365 -14.35 -27.30 5.43
CA LYS A 365 -13.26 -28.15 5.92
C LYS A 365 -11.88 -27.47 5.91
N VAL A 366 -11.07 -27.74 6.93
CA VAL A 366 -9.63 -27.45 6.96
C VAL A 366 -8.84 -28.75 7.13
N THR A 367 -7.72 -28.89 6.42
CA THR A 367 -6.74 -29.97 6.62
C THR A 367 -5.36 -29.39 6.97
N LEU A 368 -4.73 -29.94 7.99
CA LEU A 368 -3.36 -29.64 8.43
C LEU A 368 -2.47 -30.85 8.18
N GLY A 369 -1.44 -30.68 7.35
CA GLY A 369 -0.52 -31.74 6.94
C GLY A 369 0.43 -32.27 8.02
N ASP A 370 1.25 -33.25 7.62
CA ASP A 370 1.88 -34.22 8.51
C ASP A 370 2.97 -33.67 9.46
N ASN A 371 3.47 -32.44 9.26
CA ASN A 371 4.40 -31.76 10.20
C ASN A 371 3.81 -30.47 10.83
N VAL A 372 2.50 -30.21 10.70
CA VAL A 372 1.84 -29.07 11.37
C VAL A 372 1.71 -29.36 12.87
N HIS A 373 2.81 -29.14 13.60
CA HIS A 373 2.94 -29.50 15.01
C HIS A 373 2.73 -28.34 16.00
N THR A 374 2.71 -27.08 15.54
CA THR A 374 2.51 -25.90 16.39
C THR A 374 1.39 -25.05 15.83
N LEU A 375 0.38 -24.76 16.66
CA LEU A 375 -0.73 -23.86 16.32
C LEU A 375 -0.73 -22.62 17.24
N PRO A 376 -0.68 -21.39 16.69
CA PRO A 376 -0.73 -20.17 17.47
C PRO A 376 -2.12 -19.94 18.06
N SER A 377 -2.22 -19.02 19.01
CA SER A 377 -3.50 -18.38 19.36
C SER A 377 -4.22 -17.87 18.11
N GLN A 378 -5.55 -17.96 18.07
CA GLN A 378 -6.38 -17.48 16.97
C GLN A 378 -5.92 -17.96 15.58
N PHE A 379 -5.43 -19.20 15.44
CA PHE A 379 -5.02 -19.75 14.14
C PHE A 379 -6.19 -19.72 13.14
N LEU A 380 -7.37 -20.16 13.58
CA LEU A 380 -8.61 -20.21 12.82
C LEU A 380 -9.72 -19.54 13.63
N SER A 381 -10.35 -18.49 13.08
CA SER A 381 -11.22 -17.58 13.85
C SER A 381 -12.28 -16.83 13.01
N GLY A 382 -13.21 -16.14 13.68
CA GLY A 382 -14.17 -15.23 13.06
C GLY A 382 -15.34 -15.95 12.39
N ALA A 383 -15.93 -15.34 11.35
CA ALA A 383 -17.08 -15.93 10.65
C ALA A 383 -16.69 -17.24 9.94
N LEU A 384 -17.18 -18.37 10.46
CA LEU A 384 -16.84 -19.74 10.04
C LEU A 384 -18.11 -20.62 10.04
N ASP A 385 -19.23 -20.03 9.65
CA ASP A 385 -20.60 -20.54 9.84
C ASP A 385 -20.83 -21.93 9.23
N ASN A 386 -20.15 -22.22 8.11
CA ASN A 386 -20.20 -23.51 7.44
C ASN A 386 -19.16 -24.54 7.88
N LEU A 387 -18.24 -24.23 8.80
CA LEU A 387 -17.18 -25.15 9.18
C LEU A 387 -17.76 -26.39 9.86
N ARG A 388 -17.41 -27.58 9.36
CA ARG A 388 -17.84 -28.87 9.90
C ARG A 388 -16.66 -29.75 10.33
N GLU A 389 -15.55 -29.72 9.61
CA GLU A 389 -14.42 -30.62 9.87
C GLU A 389 -13.07 -29.90 9.93
N VAL A 390 -12.26 -30.22 10.94
CA VAL A 390 -10.84 -29.85 11.02
C VAL A 390 -10.01 -31.13 11.12
N HIS A 391 -9.20 -31.40 10.11
CA HIS A 391 -8.35 -32.59 10.01
C HIS A 391 -6.92 -32.22 10.43
N ILE A 392 -6.35 -32.95 11.38
CA ILE A 392 -4.97 -32.78 11.85
C ILE A 392 -4.21 -34.09 11.61
N ASN A 393 -3.35 -34.10 10.60
CA ASN A 393 -2.61 -35.31 10.22
C ASN A 393 -1.36 -35.56 11.08
N TYR A 394 -0.87 -34.56 11.81
CA TYR A 394 0.32 -34.69 12.65
C TYR A 394 0.23 -35.90 13.61
N THR A 395 1.28 -36.72 13.65
CA THR A 395 1.28 -38.02 14.37
C THR A 395 2.22 -38.09 15.57
N GLY A 396 3.18 -37.18 15.71
CA GLY A 396 4.21 -37.25 16.75
C GLY A 396 3.82 -36.62 18.09
N ASP A 397 4.78 -36.61 19.02
CA ASP A 397 4.53 -36.25 20.43
C ASP A 397 4.71 -34.75 20.76
N ASN A 398 5.33 -33.95 19.88
CA ASN A 398 5.67 -32.55 20.20
C ASN A 398 4.56 -31.51 19.90
N PHE A 399 3.32 -31.98 19.73
CA PHE A 399 2.18 -31.16 19.34
C PHE A 399 1.87 -30.05 20.37
N SER A 400 1.80 -28.81 19.90
CA SER A 400 1.63 -27.60 20.70
C SER A 400 0.48 -26.75 20.17
N ILE A 401 -0.42 -26.33 21.07
CA ILE A 401 -1.64 -25.61 20.74
C ILE A 401 -2.02 -24.65 21.89
N GLN A 402 -2.65 -23.52 21.56
CA GLN A 402 -3.17 -22.57 22.54
C GLN A 402 -4.67 -22.77 22.79
N LYS A 403 -5.14 -22.38 23.99
CA LYS A 403 -6.55 -22.51 24.40
C LYS A 403 -7.54 -21.67 23.57
N ASP A 404 -7.02 -20.78 22.73
CA ASP A 404 -7.76 -19.95 21.80
C ASP A 404 -7.28 -20.12 20.34
N SER A 405 -6.56 -21.21 20.00
CA SER A 405 -6.13 -21.50 18.62
C SER A 405 -7.30 -21.68 17.64
N PHE A 406 -8.42 -22.22 18.13
CA PHE A 406 -9.64 -22.43 17.35
C PHE A 406 -10.79 -21.64 18.00
N ASP A 407 -11.20 -20.54 17.37
CA ASP A 407 -12.45 -19.83 17.64
C ASP A 407 -13.47 -20.29 16.59
N VAL A 408 -14.09 -21.44 16.85
CA VAL A 408 -14.92 -22.20 15.91
C VAL A 408 -16.22 -22.71 16.56
N PRO A 409 -17.29 -23.00 15.80
CA PRO A 409 -18.52 -23.54 16.35
C PRO A 409 -18.33 -24.87 17.10
N ASN A 410 -19.01 -25.05 18.24
CA ASN A 410 -18.99 -26.31 19.02
C ASN A 410 -19.34 -27.57 18.19
N ALA A 411 -20.11 -27.41 17.11
CA ALA A 411 -20.50 -28.49 16.20
C ALA A 411 -19.37 -28.98 15.27
N VAL A 412 -18.21 -28.33 15.25
CA VAL A 412 -17.04 -28.76 14.46
C VAL A 412 -16.48 -30.08 14.99
N VAL A 413 -16.25 -31.01 14.07
CA VAL A 413 -15.60 -32.30 14.32
C VAL A 413 -14.12 -32.19 14.03
N PHE A 414 -13.29 -32.43 15.04
CA PHE A 414 -11.85 -32.57 14.88
C PHE A 414 -11.52 -34.03 14.57
N LYS A 415 -10.79 -34.26 13.49
CA LYS A 415 -10.31 -35.58 13.06
C LYS A 415 -8.80 -35.62 13.20
N VAL A 416 -8.29 -36.55 14.01
CA VAL A 416 -6.87 -36.64 14.37
C VAL A 416 -6.34 -38.06 14.17
N LYS A 417 -5.02 -38.25 14.06
CA LYS A 417 -4.42 -39.57 13.80
C LYS A 417 -4.05 -40.37 15.06
N THR A 418 -3.83 -39.73 16.22
CA THR A 418 -3.39 -40.42 17.45
C THR A 418 -4.14 -39.96 18.71
N PRO A 419 -4.17 -40.79 19.78
CA PRO A 419 -4.74 -40.39 21.07
C PRO A 419 -4.07 -39.15 21.68
N ALA A 420 -2.75 -39.00 21.55
CA ALA A 420 -2.01 -37.88 22.13
C ALA A 420 -2.48 -36.51 21.60
N ILE A 421 -2.78 -36.41 20.30
CA ILE A 421 -3.35 -35.20 19.70
C ILE A 421 -4.77 -34.95 20.23
N LYS A 422 -5.58 -36.02 20.37
CA LYS A 422 -6.93 -35.90 20.94
C LYS A 422 -6.90 -35.38 22.37
N ASP A 423 -6.02 -35.92 23.21
CA ASP A 423 -5.89 -35.51 24.61
C ASP A 423 -5.41 -34.05 24.71
N LYS A 424 -4.52 -33.61 23.82
CA LYS A 424 -4.09 -32.20 23.72
C LYS A 424 -5.20 -31.25 23.29
N LEU A 425 -6.08 -31.64 22.37
CA LEU A 425 -7.27 -30.85 22.01
C LEU A 425 -8.27 -30.74 23.18
N LEU A 426 -8.47 -31.83 23.92
CA LEU A 426 -9.34 -31.83 25.11
C LEU A 426 -8.75 -31.01 26.27
N GLU A 427 -7.42 -31.02 26.46
CA GLU A 427 -6.73 -30.14 27.42
C GLU A 427 -6.88 -28.65 27.07
N ALA A 428 -6.90 -28.32 25.76
CA ALA A 428 -7.02 -26.95 25.27
C ALA A 428 -8.45 -26.39 25.39
N PHE A 429 -9.46 -27.16 24.97
CA PHE A 429 -10.84 -26.67 24.78
C PHE A 429 -11.90 -27.32 25.69
N GLY A 430 -11.58 -28.46 26.32
CA GLY A 430 -12.54 -29.33 27.02
C GLY A 430 -13.49 -30.06 26.07
N ASP A 431 -14.54 -30.67 26.61
CA ASP A 431 -15.54 -31.47 25.88
C ASP A 431 -16.48 -30.65 24.96
N LYS A 432 -16.09 -29.43 24.57
CA LYS A 432 -16.89 -28.51 23.75
C LYS A 432 -17.01 -28.93 22.28
N HIS A 433 -16.06 -29.73 21.79
CA HIS A 433 -15.96 -30.15 20.39
C HIS A 433 -15.82 -31.67 20.29
N ASN A 434 -16.32 -32.24 19.19
CA ASN A 434 -16.23 -33.68 18.96
C ASN A 434 -14.85 -34.04 18.37
N VAL A 435 -14.02 -34.76 19.14
CA VAL A 435 -12.69 -35.19 18.69
C VAL A 435 -12.67 -36.70 18.39
N ILE A 436 -12.52 -37.03 17.11
CA ILE A 436 -12.51 -38.40 16.57
C ILE A 436 -11.09 -38.77 16.14
N ILE A 437 -10.65 -39.99 16.49
CA ILE A 437 -9.42 -40.58 15.95
C ILE A 437 -9.79 -41.31 14.66
N GLU A 438 -9.16 -40.96 13.54
CA GLU A 438 -9.37 -41.65 12.28
C GLU A 438 -8.68 -43.02 12.29
N GLN A 439 -9.42 -44.07 11.89
CA GLN A 439 -8.85 -45.39 11.63
C GLN A 439 -7.90 -45.27 10.42
N ILE A 440 -6.62 -45.63 10.61
CA ILE A 440 -5.65 -45.67 9.53
C ILE A 440 -5.95 -46.89 8.65
N ASP A 441 -6.69 -46.68 7.56
CA ASP A 441 -6.95 -47.71 6.54
C ASP A 441 -5.66 -48.01 5.76
N THR A 442 -4.87 -48.96 6.27
CA THR A 442 -3.57 -49.38 5.72
C THR A 442 -3.68 -50.10 4.37
N THR A 443 -4.87 -50.24 3.78
CA THR A 443 -5.07 -50.96 2.51
C THR A 443 -4.82 -50.09 1.27
N LYS A 444 -4.76 -48.76 1.39
CA LYS A 444 -4.63 -47.83 0.25
C LYS A 444 -3.22 -47.25 0.08
N SER A 445 -2.27 -48.12 -0.26
CA SER A 445 -1.03 -47.67 -0.90
C SER A 445 -1.36 -47.21 -2.33
N VAL A 446 -1.34 -45.89 -2.56
CA VAL A 446 -1.47 -45.31 -3.91
C VAL A 446 -0.08 -45.22 -4.52
N ALA A 447 0.12 -45.88 -5.67
CA ALA A 447 1.38 -45.80 -6.40
C ALA A 447 1.64 -44.35 -6.88
N PRO A 448 2.90 -43.89 -6.92
CA PRO A 448 3.23 -42.50 -7.24
C PRO A 448 2.75 -42.14 -8.66
N THR A 449 1.83 -41.18 -8.75
CA THR A 449 1.36 -40.62 -10.01
C THR A 449 2.42 -39.69 -10.61
N ASP A 450 2.75 -39.91 -11.88
CA ASP A 450 3.71 -39.10 -12.66
C ASP A 450 3.36 -37.59 -12.60
N PRO A 451 4.25 -36.73 -12.03
CA PRO A 451 4.00 -35.31 -11.86
C PRO A 451 3.93 -34.52 -13.17
N ASN A 452 4.29 -35.11 -14.32
CA ASN A 452 4.20 -34.46 -15.64
C ASN A 452 2.87 -34.74 -16.36
N ARG A 453 1.99 -35.60 -15.82
CA ARG A 453 0.76 -35.98 -16.50
C ARG A 453 -0.38 -34.99 -16.26
N PHE A 454 -0.33 -33.85 -16.97
CA PHE A 454 -1.45 -32.91 -17.05
C PHE A 454 -2.77 -33.62 -17.43
N PRO A 455 -3.90 -33.27 -16.79
CA PRO A 455 -5.21 -33.66 -17.31
C PRO A 455 -5.44 -32.99 -18.67
N LYS A 456 -5.96 -33.74 -19.64
CA LYS A 456 -6.45 -33.13 -20.90
C LYS A 456 -7.55 -32.12 -20.56
N LEU A 457 -7.52 -30.94 -21.18
CA LEU A 457 -8.67 -30.04 -21.19
C LEU A 457 -9.88 -30.78 -21.81
N PRO A 458 -11.11 -30.53 -21.33
CA PRO A 458 -12.30 -30.93 -22.06
C PRO A 458 -12.37 -30.17 -23.38
N GLU A 459 -12.51 -30.90 -24.49
CA GLU A 459 -12.69 -30.30 -25.81
C GLU A 459 -14.04 -29.56 -25.87
N PRO A 460 -14.11 -28.36 -26.50
CA PRO A 460 -15.33 -27.57 -26.55
C PRO A 460 -16.41 -28.27 -27.41
N LYS A 461 -17.61 -28.42 -26.86
CA LYS A 461 -18.77 -28.99 -27.56
C LYS A 461 -19.56 -27.91 -28.31
N ASP A 462 -19.08 -27.55 -29.48
CA ASP A 462 -19.96 -27.13 -30.59
C ASP A 462 -20.67 -28.39 -31.14
N THR A 463 -21.91 -28.39 -31.63
CA THR A 463 -22.97 -27.35 -31.74
C THR A 463 -24.36 -28.05 -31.60
N PRO A 464 -25.52 -27.36 -31.56
CA PRO A 464 -26.78 -27.97 -31.13
C PRO A 464 -27.44 -28.94 -32.14
N GLU A 465 -28.21 -29.88 -31.61
CA GLU A 465 -29.06 -30.79 -32.38
C GLU A 465 -30.17 -30.05 -33.17
N LYS A 466 -30.53 -30.60 -34.32
CA LYS A 466 -31.75 -30.27 -35.08
C LYS A 466 -32.47 -31.59 -35.40
N PRO A 467 -33.80 -31.70 -35.18
CA PRO A 467 -34.48 -32.99 -35.13
C PRO A 467 -34.68 -33.68 -36.49
N GLU A 468 -34.83 -35.00 -36.44
CA GLU A 468 -35.06 -35.88 -37.59
C GLU A 468 -36.51 -35.84 -38.12
N VAL A 469 -36.66 -35.94 -39.45
CA VAL A 469 -37.84 -36.45 -40.17
C VAL A 469 -37.32 -37.24 -41.40
N PRO A 470 -37.86 -38.41 -41.76
CA PRO A 470 -37.17 -39.37 -42.63
C PRO A 470 -37.33 -39.14 -44.16
N LYS A 471 -36.65 -40.01 -44.93
CA LYS A 471 -36.46 -39.97 -46.39
C LYS A 471 -37.67 -40.40 -47.21
N GLU A 472 -37.83 -39.82 -48.40
CA GLU A 472 -38.48 -40.46 -49.57
C GLU A 472 -37.57 -40.38 -50.83
N THR A 473 -37.97 -41.08 -51.89
CA THR A 473 -37.17 -41.40 -53.10
C THR A 473 -37.27 -40.36 -54.24
N PRO A 474 -36.41 -40.42 -55.29
CA PRO A 474 -36.13 -39.27 -56.17
C PRO A 474 -36.90 -39.24 -57.50
N GLU A 475 -37.07 -38.03 -58.06
CA GLU A 475 -37.35 -37.77 -59.48
C GLU A 475 -36.59 -36.52 -60.02
N GLN A 476 -36.49 -36.40 -61.34
CA GLN A 476 -35.83 -35.32 -62.10
C GLN A 476 -36.88 -34.55 -62.97
N PRO A 477 -36.52 -33.59 -63.86
CA PRO A 477 -35.83 -32.32 -63.64
C PRO A 477 -36.56 -31.11 -64.30
N LYS A 478 -36.13 -29.86 -63.98
CA LYS A 478 -36.24 -28.61 -64.80
C LYS A 478 -35.45 -27.47 -64.09
N ALA A 479 -34.65 -26.66 -64.79
CA ALA A 479 -34.97 -25.37 -65.46
C ALA A 479 -35.42 -24.26 -64.47
N ASP A 480 -34.95 -23.01 -64.52
CA ASP A 480 -34.18 -22.31 -65.59
C ASP A 480 -33.29 -21.12 -65.08
N ASP A 481 -32.58 -20.48 -66.02
CA ASP A 481 -31.86 -19.16 -66.06
C ASP A 481 -31.91 -18.19 -64.83
N SER A 482 -30.88 -17.45 -64.39
CA SER A 482 -29.56 -16.99 -64.93
C SER A 482 -28.50 -16.90 -63.77
N SER A 483 -27.32 -16.25 -63.76
CA SER A 483 -26.46 -15.37 -64.62
C SER A 483 -24.98 -15.53 -64.13
N LYS A 484 -23.84 -15.13 -64.77
CA LYS A 484 -23.30 -13.89 -65.40
C LYS A 484 -23.03 -12.72 -64.43
N VAL A 485 -21.86 -12.08 -64.27
CA VAL A 485 -20.52 -11.98 -64.96
C VAL A 485 -19.45 -11.68 -63.85
N GLU A 486 -18.38 -12.46 -63.62
CA GLU A 486 -17.02 -12.49 -64.25
C GLU A 486 -15.93 -11.65 -63.52
N GLN A 487 -14.64 -12.04 -63.66
CA GLN A 487 -13.45 -11.40 -63.04
C GLN A 487 -12.81 -10.33 -63.97
N PRO A 488 -11.71 -9.68 -63.52
CA PRO A 488 -10.49 -9.83 -64.34
C PRO A 488 -9.18 -10.15 -63.58
N LYS A 489 -8.24 -10.69 -64.38
CA LYS A 489 -6.80 -10.95 -64.18
C LYS A 489 -5.97 -9.74 -64.70
N ALA A 490 -4.63 -9.59 -64.60
CA ALA A 490 -3.51 -10.24 -63.88
C ALA A 490 -2.27 -9.27 -63.92
N ASP A 491 -1.04 -9.82 -63.93
CA ASP A 491 0.27 -9.23 -64.28
C ASP A 491 0.97 -8.29 -63.27
N ASP A 492 2.31 -8.21 -63.19
CA ASP A 492 3.41 -9.15 -63.55
C ASP A 492 4.74 -8.69 -62.87
N GLY A 493 5.70 -9.61 -62.69
CA GLY A 493 7.12 -9.33 -62.48
C GLY A 493 7.56 -8.83 -61.08
N SER A 494 8.83 -8.99 -60.67
CA SER A 494 9.96 -9.73 -61.28
C SER A 494 11.04 -10.05 -60.21
N LYS A 495 11.96 -10.98 -60.52
CA LYS A 495 13.12 -11.34 -59.65
C LYS A 495 14.27 -10.33 -59.80
N VAL A 496 15.22 -10.32 -58.84
CA VAL A 496 16.67 -10.64 -59.01
C VAL A 496 17.42 -10.50 -57.66
N GLU A 497 18.69 -10.93 -57.61
CA GLU A 497 19.41 -11.43 -56.43
C GLU A 497 20.40 -10.46 -55.75
N GLN A 498 21.12 -10.99 -54.75
CA GLN A 498 22.24 -10.38 -54.01
C GLN A 498 23.49 -10.14 -54.88
N PRO A 499 24.48 -9.40 -54.34
CA PRO A 499 25.90 -9.71 -54.53
C PRO A 499 26.62 -10.10 -53.21
N LYS A 500 27.82 -10.68 -53.34
CA LYS A 500 28.77 -11.02 -52.27
C LYS A 500 30.19 -10.59 -52.65
N ALA A 501 31.04 -10.34 -51.63
CA ALA A 501 32.52 -10.30 -51.70
C ALA A 501 33.13 -9.17 -52.57
N ASP A 502 34.42 -8.79 -52.50
CA ASP A 502 35.64 -9.46 -52.00
C ASP A 502 36.65 -8.47 -51.35
N ASP A 503 37.73 -9.00 -50.74
CA ASP A 503 39.05 -8.38 -50.45
C ASP A 503 39.17 -7.07 -49.62
N GLY A 504 40.32 -6.70 -49.00
CA GLY A 504 41.57 -7.43 -48.78
C GLY A 504 42.75 -6.53 -48.28
N LEU A 505 43.71 -7.13 -47.54
CA LEU A 505 45.10 -6.67 -47.27
C LEU A 505 45.43 -5.43 -46.35
N LYS A 506 45.97 -5.77 -45.16
CA LYS A 506 47.26 -5.34 -44.55
C LYS A 506 47.55 -3.88 -44.05
N ALA A 507 47.78 -3.83 -42.74
CA ALA A 507 49.02 -3.41 -42.03
C ALA A 507 49.31 -1.94 -41.66
N GLY A 508 49.70 -1.74 -40.39
CA GLY A 508 50.31 -0.52 -39.84
C GLY A 508 50.36 -0.51 -38.30
N GLN A 509 51.56 -0.65 -37.71
CA GLN A 509 51.82 -0.32 -36.28
C GLN A 509 52.58 1.02 -36.20
N PRO A 510 52.50 1.74 -35.06
CA PRO A 510 53.42 1.52 -33.92
C PRO A 510 52.64 1.31 -32.60
N LYS A 511 53.15 0.69 -31.50
CA LYS A 511 54.39 0.91 -30.70
C LYS A 511 54.43 2.30 -30.05
N VAL A 512 54.60 2.51 -28.75
CA VAL A 512 54.54 1.65 -27.53
C VAL A 512 53.98 2.56 -26.38
N ASP A 513 54.09 2.43 -25.04
CA ASP A 513 54.79 1.62 -24.01
C ASP A 513 53.81 1.47 -22.79
N ASP A 514 53.84 0.38 -22.00
CA ASP A 514 54.28 0.29 -20.57
C ASP A 514 53.43 1.10 -19.52
N SER A 515 52.99 0.59 -18.36
CA SER A 515 53.21 -0.65 -17.56
C SER A 515 51.87 -1.10 -16.90
N SER A 516 51.68 -2.23 -16.19
CA SER A 516 52.62 -3.18 -15.55
C SER A 516 52.06 -4.62 -15.40
N GLU A 517 52.98 -5.53 -15.02
CA GLU A 517 52.83 -6.90 -14.50
C GLU A 517 52.05 -6.97 -13.15
N THR A 518 51.55 -8.11 -12.58
CA THR A 518 51.36 -9.53 -13.02
C THR A 518 50.40 -10.29 -12.06
N GLU A 519 49.75 -11.35 -12.59
CA GLU A 519 49.32 -12.63 -11.97
C GLU A 519 48.70 -12.78 -10.55
N GLN A 520 47.49 -13.37 -10.57
CA GLN A 520 47.01 -14.54 -9.78
C GLN A 520 47.26 -14.65 -8.25
N SER A 521 46.16 -14.68 -7.50
CA SER A 521 45.95 -15.67 -6.42
C SER A 521 44.45 -16.02 -6.26
N LYS A 522 44.14 -17.06 -5.48
CA LYS A 522 42.84 -17.76 -5.52
C LYS A 522 41.89 -17.47 -4.35
N GLU A 523 40.60 -17.72 -4.63
CA GLU A 523 39.60 -18.32 -3.73
C GLU A 523 39.03 -17.54 -2.52
N ASN A 524 37.82 -17.97 -2.15
CA ASN A 524 37.10 -17.73 -0.89
C ASN A 524 36.72 -16.29 -0.54
N ASN A 525 35.44 -15.96 -0.81
CA ASN A 525 34.72 -14.99 0.00
C ASN A 525 33.36 -15.57 0.43
N ARG A 526 33.22 -15.89 1.73
CA ARG A 526 31.94 -16.22 2.37
C ARG A 526 31.37 -14.93 2.95
N SER A 527 30.29 -14.40 2.40
CA SER A 527 29.50 -13.33 3.04
C SER A 527 28.38 -13.94 3.88
N ASN A 528 28.42 -13.76 5.20
CA ASN A 528 27.36 -14.22 6.10
C ASN A 528 26.03 -13.51 5.81
N ILE A 529 24.93 -14.27 5.91
CA ILE A 529 23.57 -13.72 5.95
C ILE A 529 23.31 -13.24 7.38
N GLY A 530 23.22 -11.93 7.57
CA GLY A 530 22.75 -11.34 8.82
C GLY A 530 21.22 -11.38 8.89
N GLN A 531 20.67 -12.07 9.88
CA GLN A 531 19.24 -12.02 10.18
C GLN A 531 18.95 -10.78 11.03
N THR A 532 18.10 -9.86 10.54
CA THR A 532 17.56 -8.74 11.31
C THR A 532 16.05 -8.89 11.43
N THR A 533 15.60 -9.48 12.54
CA THR A 533 14.18 -9.57 12.90
C THR A 533 13.78 -8.34 13.71
N ASP A 534 13.29 -7.29 13.03
CA ASP A 534 12.78 -6.10 13.71
C ASP A 534 11.27 -6.15 13.94
N LYS A 535 10.85 -5.55 15.06
CA LYS A 535 9.51 -5.70 15.62
C LYS A 535 8.58 -4.58 15.20
N TYR A 536 7.30 -4.90 15.06
CA TYR A 536 6.23 -3.91 14.92
C TYR A 536 6.21 -2.96 16.12
N ASP A 537 6.33 -1.65 15.88
CA ASP A 537 5.87 -0.61 16.81
C ASP A 537 4.74 0.19 16.14
N THR A 538 3.51 -0.14 16.51
CA THR A 538 2.29 0.53 16.04
C THR A 538 1.68 1.33 17.18
N LYS A 539 1.92 2.64 17.20
CA LYS A 539 1.23 3.59 18.10
C LYS A 539 0.51 4.67 17.30
N GLN A 540 -0.81 4.57 17.29
CA GLN A 540 -1.69 5.74 17.21
C GLN A 540 -2.21 6.06 18.62
N ALA A 541 -2.56 7.32 18.85
CA ALA A 541 -3.00 7.81 20.16
C ALA A 541 -4.47 7.48 20.46
N GLY A 542 -4.84 7.43 21.75
CA GLY A 542 -6.20 7.13 22.19
C GLY A 542 -6.40 7.19 23.71
N GLU A 543 -6.39 8.41 24.25
CA GLU A 543 -7.08 8.90 25.47
C GLU A 543 -6.90 8.22 26.86
N ASP A 544 -7.14 9.02 27.91
CA ASP A 544 -6.96 8.68 29.32
C ASP A 544 -8.11 7.87 29.93
N ILE A 545 -7.78 6.83 30.74
CA ILE A 545 -8.57 6.45 31.92
C ILE A 545 -7.63 6.12 33.09
N ASP A 546 -7.80 6.81 34.21
CA ASP A 546 -7.07 6.59 35.48
C ASP A 546 -7.55 5.32 36.22
N LYS A 547 -6.60 4.51 36.72
CA LYS A 547 -6.70 3.82 38.04
C LYS A 547 -5.41 3.12 38.50
N THR A 548 -4.86 3.64 39.60
CA THR A 548 -4.42 2.91 40.81
C THR A 548 -3.86 1.47 40.71
N GLY A 549 -2.60 1.25 41.12
CA GLY A 549 -2.09 -0.08 41.48
C GLY A 549 -0.59 -0.10 41.85
N GLN A 550 -0.26 -0.38 43.12
CA GLN A 550 1.13 -0.43 43.60
C GLN A 550 1.85 -1.70 43.11
N SER A 551 3.06 -1.56 42.56
CA SER A 551 3.94 -2.70 42.28
C SER A 551 4.69 -3.17 43.52
N HIS A 552 4.77 -4.49 43.71
CA HIS A 552 5.59 -5.09 44.76
C HIS A 552 7.07 -5.19 44.36
N ARG A 553 7.92 -5.41 45.38
CA ARG A 553 9.38 -5.55 45.26
C ARG A 553 9.75 -6.83 44.48
N ASN A 554 10.95 -6.81 43.88
CA ASN A 554 11.74 -8.01 43.64
C ASN A 554 13.09 -7.87 44.37
N ASP A 555 13.49 -8.91 45.09
CA ASP A 555 14.80 -9.04 45.71
C ASP A 555 15.83 -9.63 44.72
N GLY A 556 17.13 -9.54 45.01
CA GLY A 556 18.15 -10.28 44.27
C GLY A 556 19.49 -9.56 44.07
N GLN A 557 20.28 -9.38 45.14
CA GLN A 557 21.72 -9.15 45.03
C GLN A 557 22.49 -10.30 45.69
N SER A 558 23.54 -10.78 45.02
CA SER A 558 24.57 -11.64 45.59
C SER A 558 25.89 -10.88 45.78
N ALA A 559 26.66 -11.33 46.78
CA ALA A 559 28.11 -11.20 47.01
C ALA A 559 28.99 -10.61 45.87
N SER A 560 30.10 -9.90 46.17
CA SER A 560 30.78 -9.55 47.44
C SER A 560 31.60 -8.25 47.24
N ASP A 561 32.09 -7.50 48.24
CA ASP A 561 33.14 -7.89 49.18
C ASP A 561 33.40 -6.84 50.29
N LYS A 562 34.31 -7.16 51.23
CA LYS A 562 34.61 -6.31 52.41
C LYS A 562 35.74 -5.31 52.14
N ASN A 563 35.59 -4.06 52.60
CA ASN A 563 36.70 -3.41 53.32
C ASN A 563 36.27 -2.36 54.36
N GLN A 564 37.25 -1.91 55.16
CA GLN A 564 37.08 -1.38 56.52
C GLN A 564 36.76 0.13 56.63
N SER A 565 35.97 0.45 57.68
CA SER A 565 36.01 1.74 58.45
C SER A 565 35.44 3.00 57.74
N SER A 566 35.10 4.10 58.43
CA SER A 566 35.22 4.42 59.87
C SER A 566 34.14 5.43 60.36
N ASN A 567 33.95 5.46 61.69
CA ASN A 567 33.64 6.64 62.55
C ASN A 567 32.43 7.58 62.30
N ASN A 568 31.57 7.65 63.32
CA ASN A 568 31.16 8.87 64.09
C ASN A 568 30.57 10.09 63.33
N LYS A 569 29.50 10.77 63.74
CA LYS A 569 28.89 11.01 65.07
C LYS A 569 27.77 12.06 64.93
N HIS A 570 26.79 12.06 65.86
CA HIS A 570 26.07 13.24 66.39
C HIS A 570 25.24 14.15 65.41
N ASP A 571 24.33 15.00 65.89
CA ASP A 571 23.26 14.87 66.91
C ASP A 571 22.41 16.16 66.91
N ASN A 572 21.23 16.11 67.55
CA ASN A 572 20.51 17.24 68.16
C ASN A 572 20.03 18.48 67.33
N LYS A 573 18.71 18.46 67.05
CA LYS A 573 17.66 19.35 67.63
C LYS A 573 17.56 20.87 67.33
N ASN A 574 16.28 21.32 67.33
CA ASN A 574 15.75 22.60 67.86
C ASN A 574 15.97 23.90 67.03
N LYS A 575 15.07 24.91 67.04
CA LYS A 575 13.71 25.09 67.65
C LYS A 575 12.96 26.31 67.03
N GLN A 576 11.74 26.59 67.55
CA GLN A 576 11.04 27.91 67.60
C GLN A 576 10.44 28.43 66.26
N SER A 577 9.16 28.85 66.12
CA SER A 577 8.21 29.74 66.85
C SER A 577 8.29 31.22 66.40
N SER A 578 7.24 32.05 66.28
CA SER A 578 5.76 31.93 66.41
C SER A 578 5.07 33.27 66.02
N HIS A 579 3.72 33.34 66.06
CA HIS A 579 2.83 34.52 66.28
C HIS A 579 2.04 35.23 65.13
N HIS A 580 0.72 35.33 65.40
CA HIS A 580 -0.23 36.45 65.20
C HIS A 580 -0.78 36.86 63.81
N ALA A 581 -1.78 37.76 63.82
CA ALA A 581 -2.95 37.78 62.93
C ALA A 581 -3.63 39.19 62.84
N SER A 582 -4.89 39.25 62.32
CA SER A 582 -5.76 40.43 61.98
C SER A 582 -5.55 41.01 60.56
N SER A 583 -6.53 41.60 59.85
CA SER A 583 -8.01 41.71 59.99
C SER A 583 -8.69 42.12 58.65
N SER A 584 -10.04 42.07 58.58
CA SER A 584 -10.92 42.34 57.41
C SER A 584 -11.11 43.85 57.07
N PRO A 585 -11.76 44.29 55.95
CA PRO A 585 -13.25 44.19 55.79
C PRO A 585 -13.89 44.19 54.36
N GLN A 586 -15.17 43.76 54.28
CA GLN A 586 -16.24 44.14 53.31
C GLN A 586 -16.05 43.82 51.78
N SER A 587 -17.08 43.65 50.94
CA SER A 587 -18.52 44.03 51.00
C SER A 587 -19.50 42.99 50.35
N LYS A 588 -20.78 43.38 50.19
CA LYS A 588 -21.98 42.68 49.65
C LYS A 588 -22.85 43.74 48.92
N PRO A 589 -24.02 43.50 48.23
CA PRO A 589 -25.01 42.40 48.38
C PRO A 589 -25.68 41.94 47.04
N LEU A 590 -26.91 41.36 47.15
CA LEU A 590 -27.95 41.11 46.11
C LEU A 590 -27.78 39.85 45.24
N SER A 591 -28.84 39.07 44.95
CA SER A 591 -30.18 38.98 45.58
C SER A 591 -30.75 37.54 45.47
N GLN A 592 -31.84 37.24 46.19
CA GLN A 592 -32.42 35.89 46.28
C GLN A 592 -33.52 35.64 45.24
N GLY A 593 -33.63 34.39 44.80
CA GLY A 593 -34.81 33.83 44.13
C GLY A 593 -34.99 32.37 44.53
N LYS A 594 -35.94 32.08 45.42
CA LYS A 594 -36.29 30.71 45.84
C LYS A 594 -37.31 30.08 44.89
N ASN A 595 -37.28 28.75 44.78
CA ASN A 595 -38.44 27.91 45.14
C ASN A 595 -38.01 26.46 45.39
N GLU A 596 -38.84 25.71 46.10
CA GLU A 596 -38.45 24.47 46.80
C GLU A 596 -39.38 23.28 46.45
N LEU A 597 -38.79 22.15 46.03
CA LEU A 597 -39.13 20.77 46.45
C LEU A 597 -40.54 20.18 46.07
N PRO A 598 -40.87 18.90 46.42
CA PRO A 598 -40.21 17.63 46.02
C PRO A 598 -41.23 16.53 45.55
N TYR A 599 -40.93 15.22 45.77
CA TYR A 599 -41.69 13.98 45.41
C TYR A 599 -41.66 13.59 43.91
N THR A 600 -41.61 12.32 43.47
CA THR A 600 -41.29 10.95 44.01
C THR A 600 -40.86 10.07 42.80
N GLY A 601 -40.29 8.86 42.90
CA GLY A 601 -39.93 8.06 44.06
C GLY A 601 -40.71 6.73 44.21
N GLU A 602 -40.53 5.78 43.29
CA GLU A 602 -40.45 4.32 43.57
C GLU A 602 -40.08 3.51 42.30
N ALA A 603 -39.91 2.18 42.39
CA ALA A 603 -39.16 1.34 41.44
C ALA A 603 -39.88 0.07 40.96
N ASN A 604 -39.44 -0.48 39.82
CA ASN A 604 -39.52 -1.89 39.34
C ASN A 604 -39.08 -1.93 37.84
N ALA A 605 -38.73 -3.05 37.20
CA ALA A 605 -38.00 -4.27 37.59
C ALA A 605 -37.64 -5.05 36.31
N THR A 606 -36.35 -5.38 36.13
CA THR A 606 -35.76 -6.41 35.25
C THR A 606 -36.58 -7.07 34.10
N ALA A 607 -36.14 -6.87 32.85
CA ALA A 607 -36.25 -7.85 31.76
C ALA A 607 -35.04 -7.69 30.79
N PRO A 608 -34.51 -8.76 30.16
CA PRO A 608 -33.26 -8.69 29.38
C PRO A 608 -33.48 -8.28 27.91
N LEU A 609 -32.51 -7.54 27.36
CA LEU A 609 -32.45 -7.21 25.92
C LEU A 609 -31.67 -8.28 25.15
N THR A 610 -32.34 -8.93 24.18
CA THR A 610 -31.71 -9.77 23.16
C THR A 610 -31.11 -8.89 22.05
N LEU A 611 -29.78 -8.74 22.04
CA LEU A 611 -29.06 -8.12 20.93
C LEU A 611 -28.69 -9.17 19.89
N GLY A 612 -29.41 -9.17 18.76
CA GLY A 612 -28.99 -9.90 17.56
C GLY A 612 -27.82 -9.18 16.89
N VAL A 613 -26.75 -9.92 16.58
CA VAL A 613 -25.54 -9.35 15.95
C VAL A 613 -25.79 -9.13 14.46
N GLY A 614 -25.97 -7.85 14.07
CA GLY A 614 -26.00 -7.43 12.67
C GLY A 614 -24.58 -7.22 12.12
N ALA A 615 -24.39 -7.48 10.82
CA ALA A 615 -23.08 -7.39 10.17
C ALA A 615 -22.48 -5.97 10.18
N ILE A 616 -21.22 -5.85 10.59
CA ILE A 616 -20.44 -4.61 10.47
C ILE A 616 -19.87 -4.54 9.06
N SER A 617 -20.56 -3.81 8.17
CA SER A 617 -19.96 -3.33 6.92
C SER A 617 -19.10 -2.10 7.23
N LEU A 618 -17.83 -2.10 6.80
CA LEU A 618 -16.95 -0.92 6.96
C LEU A 618 -17.45 0.24 6.07
N GLY A 619 -18.14 1.18 6.70
CA GLY A 619 -18.82 2.30 6.04
C GLY A 619 -18.00 3.59 6.00
N ILE A 620 -17.49 3.90 4.81
CA ILE A 620 -17.03 5.22 4.32
C ILE A 620 -17.62 6.42 5.10
N TRP A 621 -16.77 7.26 5.69
CA TRP A 621 -17.19 8.50 6.37
C TRP A 621 -17.26 9.68 5.39
N LEU A 622 -18.38 9.81 4.67
CA LEU A 622 -18.65 10.96 3.81
C LEU A 622 -19.73 11.88 4.40
N PHE A 623 -19.31 13.07 4.81
CA PHE A 623 -20.17 14.05 5.47
C PHE A 623 -21.16 14.69 4.48
N ARG A 624 -22.46 14.39 4.61
CA ARG A 624 -23.52 14.97 3.76
C ARG A 624 -24.84 15.24 4.50
N ARG A 625 -24.82 16.22 5.41
CA ARG A 625 -26.01 16.67 6.14
C ARG A 625 -26.84 17.64 5.29
N LYS A 626 -27.98 17.18 4.73
CA LYS A 626 -29.00 18.09 4.18
C LYS A 626 -29.69 18.85 5.32
N ARG A 627 -30.12 20.07 5.03
CA ARG A 627 -30.96 20.88 5.93
C ARG A 627 -32.39 20.33 5.99
N ALA A 628 -32.99 20.43 7.16
CA ALA A 628 -34.36 20.90 7.34
C ALA A 628 -34.26 22.25 8.06
#